data_AF-A0A0E0L3K4-F1
#
_entry.id   AF-A0A0E0L3K4-F1
#
_cell.length_a   1.000
_cell.length_b   1.000
_cell.length_c   1.000
_cell.angle_alpha   90.00
_cell.angle_beta   90.00
_cell.angle_gamma   90.00
#
_symmetry.space_group_name_H-M   'P 1'
#
loop_
_entity.id
_entity.type
_entity.pdbx_description
1 polymer ?
#
loop_
_entity_poly.entity_id
_entity_poly.type
_entity_poly.pdbx_seq_one_letter_code
_entity_poly.pdbx_strand_id
1 'polypeptide(L)'
;MAVSQSAQLGMATAFFGVLSFLLGIVGELKKPPYGTPIRGRDVVVCKFPADPTVALGALSAVAAACSAGVGALAVFFPYNGKSVPRKALFDYTLLYVFFHLAIGITVAGIATTAWVTASEAMHHVRNVHGGDPGYACPTAKTGLLGGAAFLNLDASLFWLLCLMLAGNVREEYFDDGVGGEVGDGVAGLEEK
;
A
#
# COMPACT_ATOMS: atom_id res chain seq x y z
N MET A 1 -3.13 -4.35 30.46
CA MET A 1 -1.77 -4.24 29.87
C MET A 1 -1.80 -3.09 28.88
N ALA A 2 -1.06 -2.02 29.13
CA ALA A 2 -0.98 -0.90 28.19
C ALA A 2 -0.08 -1.31 27.03
N VAL A 3 -0.66 -1.51 25.85
CA VAL A 3 0.09 -1.71 24.61
C VAL A 3 0.96 -0.48 24.38
N SER A 4 2.25 -0.66 24.10
CA SER A 4 3.15 0.46 23.77
C SER A 4 2.65 1.20 22.52
N GLN A 5 2.90 2.50 22.42
CA GLN A 5 2.47 3.29 21.24
C GLN A 5 3.02 2.72 19.92
N SER A 6 4.20 2.07 19.94
CA SER A 6 4.78 1.40 18.78
C SER A 6 3.95 0.21 18.31
N ALA A 7 3.51 -0.62 19.25
CA ALA A 7 2.65 -1.75 18.95
C ALA A 7 1.27 -1.30 18.47
N GLN A 8 0.72 -0.19 18.99
CA GLN A 8 -0.54 0.38 18.49
C GLN A 8 -0.44 0.82 17.03
N LEU A 9 0.62 1.55 16.67
CA LEU A 9 0.83 2.02 15.30
C LEU A 9 1.14 0.86 14.34
N GLY A 10 1.90 -0.14 14.79
CA GLY A 10 2.12 -1.37 14.03
C GLY A 10 0.83 -2.15 13.77
N MET A 11 0.00 -2.37 14.81
CA MET A 11 -1.29 -3.02 14.66
C MET A 11 -2.25 -2.25 13.74
N ALA A 12 -2.27 -0.92 13.83
CA ALA A 12 -3.08 -0.09 12.95
C ALA A 12 -2.61 -0.19 11.48
N THR A 13 -1.29 -0.15 11.25
CA THR A 13 -0.70 -0.33 9.91
C THR A 13 -1.07 -1.69 9.32
N ALA A 14 -0.93 -2.76 10.11
CA ALA A 14 -1.31 -4.12 9.71
C ALA A 14 -2.81 -4.23 9.42
N PHE A 15 -3.65 -3.66 10.29
CA PHE A 15 -5.11 -3.68 10.13
C PHE A 15 -5.55 -3.01 8.82
N PHE A 16 -5.06 -1.79 8.55
CA PHE A 16 -5.38 -1.08 7.32
C PHE A 16 -4.80 -1.77 6.08
N GLY A 17 -3.61 -2.37 6.17
CA GLY A 17 -3.01 -3.16 5.09
C GLY A 17 -3.84 -4.38 4.72
N VAL A 18 -4.22 -5.19 5.72
CA VAL A 18 -5.08 -6.37 5.52
C VAL A 18 -6.46 -5.96 5.02
N LEU A 19 -7.04 -4.88 5.57
CA LEU A 19 -8.32 -4.35 5.11
C LEU A 19 -8.26 -3.93 3.64
N SER A 20 -7.21 -3.21 3.24
CA SER A 20 -6.99 -2.83 1.83
C SER A 20 -6.93 -4.05 0.92
N PHE A 21 -6.18 -5.08 1.32
CA PHE A 21 -6.06 -6.33 0.58
C PHE A 21 -7.42 -7.03 0.42
N LEU A 22 -8.15 -7.24 1.52
CA LEU A 22 -9.44 -7.93 1.49
C LEU A 22 -10.47 -7.20 0.62
N LEU A 23 -10.54 -5.86 0.72
CA LEU A 23 -11.44 -5.06 -0.11
C LEU A 23 -11.09 -5.18 -1.60
N GLY A 24 -9.81 -5.15 -1.94
CA GLY A 24 -9.34 -5.31 -3.32
C GLY A 24 -9.66 -6.70 -3.89
N ILE A 25 -9.40 -7.77 -3.13
CA ILE A 25 -9.71 -9.15 -3.54
C ILE A 25 -11.22 -9.36 -3.67
N VAL A 26 -12.03 -8.91 -2.72
CA VAL A 26 -13.50 -9.00 -2.81
C VAL A 26 -14.02 -8.20 -3.99
N GLY A 27 -13.45 -7.03 -4.26
CA GLY A 27 -13.78 -6.20 -5.43
C GLY A 27 -13.52 -6.91 -6.76
N GLU A 28 -12.42 -7.66 -6.87
CA GLU A 28 -12.08 -8.44 -8.06
C GLU A 28 -12.97 -9.69 -8.19
N LEU A 29 -13.23 -10.41 -7.08
CA LEU A 29 -14.05 -11.62 -7.10
C LEU A 29 -15.52 -11.33 -7.45
N LYS A 30 -16.06 -10.21 -6.95
CA LYS A 30 -17.43 -9.79 -7.20
C LYS A 30 -17.63 -9.12 -8.56
N LYS A 31 -16.56 -8.88 -9.32
CA LYS A 31 -16.63 -8.28 -10.65
C LYS A 31 -17.33 -9.22 -11.64
N PRO A 32 -18.38 -8.77 -12.37
CA PRO A 32 -19.03 -9.59 -13.38
C PRO A 32 -18.11 -9.83 -14.58
N PRO A 33 -18.32 -10.94 -15.32
CA PRO A 33 -17.49 -11.29 -16.47
C PRO A 33 -17.84 -10.55 -17.77
N TYR A 34 -19.09 -10.07 -17.91
CA TYR A 34 -19.56 -9.32 -19.07
C TYR A 34 -20.79 -8.48 -18.72
N GLY A 35 -20.96 -7.35 -19.42
CA GLY A 35 -22.20 -6.60 -19.43
C GLY A 35 -23.24 -7.23 -20.38
N THR A 36 -24.51 -6.88 -20.21
CA THR A 36 -25.57 -7.31 -21.15
C THR A 36 -25.71 -6.30 -22.29
N PRO A 37 -25.49 -6.70 -23.56
CA PRO A 37 -25.66 -5.80 -24.70
C PRO A 37 -27.14 -5.65 -25.06
N ILE A 38 -27.67 -4.42 -24.99
CA ILE A 38 -29.00 -4.08 -25.49
C ILE A 38 -28.81 -3.45 -26.88
N ARG A 39 -29.20 -4.19 -27.92
CA ARG A 39 -29.05 -3.75 -29.32
C ARG A 39 -30.20 -2.83 -29.72
N GLY A 40 -29.87 -1.60 -30.10
CA GLY A 40 -30.75 -0.64 -30.75
C GLY A 40 -30.41 -0.50 -32.25
N ARG A 41 -31.09 0.44 -32.93
CA ARG A 41 -30.76 0.79 -34.33
C ARG A 41 -29.45 1.59 -34.35
N ASP A 42 -28.39 1.00 -34.88
CA ASP A 42 -27.02 1.55 -35.01
C ASP A 42 -26.28 1.88 -33.69
N VAL A 43 -26.85 1.48 -32.54
CA VAL A 43 -26.27 1.69 -31.21
C VAL A 43 -26.40 0.44 -30.33
N VAL A 44 -25.38 0.15 -29.55
CA VAL A 44 -25.38 -0.89 -28.51
C VAL A 44 -25.24 -0.21 -27.15
N VAL A 45 -26.23 -0.40 -26.29
CA VAL A 45 -26.20 0.08 -24.90
C VAL A 45 -25.77 -1.07 -24.00
N CYS A 46 -24.65 -0.91 -23.32
CA CYS A 46 -24.15 -1.87 -22.36
C CYS A 46 -24.83 -1.67 -21.01
N LYS A 47 -25.65 -2.64 -20.60
CA LYS A 47 -26.20 -2.66 -19.25
C LYS A 47 -25.30 -3.50 -18.36
N PHE A 48 -24.49 -2.82 -17.57
CA PHE A 48 -23.70 -3.42 -16.51
C PHE A 48 -24.56 -3.60 -15.25
N PRO A 49 -24.45 -4.74 -14.55
CA PRO A 49 -25.11 -4.92 -13.26
C PRO A 49 -24.54 -3.96 -12.20
N ALA A 50 -25.19 -3.88 -11.04
CA ALA A 50 -24.69 -3.06 -9.95
C ALA A 50 -23.41 -3.70 -9.37
N ASP A 51 -22.26 -3.11 -9.69
CA ASP A 51 -20.96 -3.66 -9.34
C ASP A 51 -20.31 -2.88 -8.18
N PRO A 52 -20.07 -3.52 -7.02
CA PRO A 52 -19.44 -2.86 -5.88
C PRO A 52 -17.95 -2.62 -6.09
N THR A 53 -17.37 -3.09 -7.20
CA THR A 53 -15.93 -3.04 -7.51
C THR A 53 -15.38 -1.61 -7.45
N VAL A 54 -16.11 -0.60 -7.93
CA VAL A 54 -15.64 0.80 -7.88
C VAL A 54 -15.53 1.29 -6.44
N ALA A 55 -16.56 1.03 -5.63
CA ALA A 55 -16.57 1.44 -4.21
C ALA A 55 -15.51 0.68 -3.41
N LEU A 56 -15.40 -0.64 -3.61
CA LEU A 56 -14.42 -1.49 -2.93
C LEU A 56 -12.98 -1.15 -3.33
N GLY A 57 -12.73 -0.87 -4.61
CA GLY A 57 -11.43 -0.42 -5.11
C GLY A 57 -11.03 0.94 -4.53
N ALA A 58 -11.96 1.90 -4.49
CA ALA A 58 -11.71 3.20 -3.87
C ALA A 58 -11.42 3.08 -2.36
N LEU A 59 -12.22 2.30 -1.63
CA LEU A 59 -11.99 2.04 -0.20
C LEU A 59 -10.67 1.30 0.05
N SER A 60 -10.30 0.36 -0.82
CA SER A 60 -9.01 -0.33 -0.78
C SER A 60 -7.84 0.64 -0.94
N ALA A 61 -7.91 1.56 -1.90
CA ALA A 61 -6.89 2.59 -2.12
C ALA A 61 -6.76 3.54 -0.93
N VAL A 62 -7.89 3.97 -0.35
CA VAL A 62 -7.90 4.83 0.86
C VAL A 62 -7.31 4.08 2.06
N ALA A 63 -7.67 2.82 2.26
CA ALA A 63 -7.10 2.01 3.34
C ALA A 63 -5.58 1.81 3.17
N ALA A 64 -5.08 1.62 1.94
CA ALA A 64 -3.64 1.57 1.66
C ALA A 64 -2.94 2.91 1.96
N ALA A 65 -3.56 4.03 1.58
CA ALA A 65 -3.03 5.36 1.91
C ALA A 65 -2.98 5.59 3.43
N CYS A 66 -4.01 5.16 4.17
CA CYS A 66 -4.03 5.21 5.62
C CYS A 66 -2.94 4.31 6.24
N SER A 67 -2.74 3.09 5.74
CA SER A 67 -1.70 2.19 6.25
C SER A 67 -0.31 2.80 6.05
N ALA A 68 -0.04 3.37 4.87
CA ALA A 68 1.23 4.02 4.58
C ALA A 68 1.44 5.29 5.40
N GLY A 69 0.40 6.10 5.58
CA GLY A 69 0.45 7.28 6.44
C GLY A 69 0.77 6.94 7.89
N VAL A 70 0.08 5.94 8.45
CA VAL A 70 0.34 5.46 9.82
C VAL A 70 1.72 4.82 9.93
N GLY A 71 2.12 4.00 8.96
CA GLY A 71 3.45 3.37 8.91
C GLY A 71 4.58 4.40 8.86
N ALA A 72 4.47 5.42 8.00
CA ALA A 72 5.42 6.50 7.90
C ALA A 72 5.50 7.31 9.20
N LEU A 73 4.36 7.64 9.80
CA LEU A 73 4.31 8.31 11.11
C LEU A 73 4.98 7.48 12.19
N ALA A 74 4.77 6.15 12.20
CA ALA A 74 5.33 5.23 13.19
C ALA A 74 6.87 5.15 13.15
N VAL A 75 7.48 5.37 11.98
CA VAL A 75 8.93 5.43 11.81
C VAL A 75 9.52 6.69 12.44
N PHE A 76 8.81 7.82 12.44
CA PHE A 76 9.32 9.08 13.01
C PHE A 76 8.80 9.40 14.41
N PHE A 77 7.77 8.70 14.89
CA PHE A 77 7.18 8.99 16.19
C PHE A 77 8.16 8.69 17.34
N PRO A 78 8.29 9.59 18.33
CA PRO A 78 9.12 9.34 19.50
C PRO A 78 8.48 8.27 20.39
N TYR A 79 9.26 7.30 20.82
CA TYR A 79 8.83 6.30 21.80
C TYR A 79 9.43 6.64 23.17
N ASN A 80 8.62 6.55 24.23
CA ASN A 80 9.03 6.88 25.60
C ASN A 80 9.63 8.29 25.78
N GLY A 81 9.16 9.27 25.00
CA GLY A 81 9.60 10.67 25.12
C GLY A 81 10.99 10.97 24.55
N LYS A 82 11.68 9.99 23.94
CA LYS A 82 12.97 10.19 23.28
C LYS A 82 12.80 10.03 21.76
N SER A 83 13.10 11.10 21.01
CA SER A 83 13.13 11.08 19.55
C SER A 83 14.57 10.90 19.04
N VAL A 84 14.77 10.07 18.04
CA VAL A 84 16.06 9.96 17.33
C VAL A 84 16.07 10.93 16.14
N PRO A 85 17.15 11.70 15.94
CA PRO A 85 17.26 12.61 14.80
C PRO A 85 17.21 11.84 13.48
N ARG A 86 16.52 12.39 12.47
CA ARG A 86 16.35 11.75 11.15
C ARG A 86 17.67 11.36 10.48
N LYS A 87 18.74 12.12 10.73
CA LYS A 87 20.07 11.80 10.21
C LYS A 87 20.60 10.47 10.73
N ALA A 88 20.48 10.21 12.04
CA ALA A 88 20.89 8.93 12.63
C ALA A 88 20.00 7.78 12.15
N LEU A 89 18.70 8.05 11.95
CA LEU A 89 17.76 7.05 11.47
C LEU A 89 18.08 6.58 10.03
N PHE A 90 18.48 7.51 9.16
CA PHE A 90 18.79 7.19 7.76
C PHE A 90 20.26 6.85 7.49
N ASP A 91 21.13 6.94 8.49
CA ASP A 91 22.51 6.44 8.39
C ASP A 91 22.52 4.91 8.30
N TYR A 92 21.51 4.26 8.89
CA TYR A 92 21.30 2.83 8.76
C TYR A 92 20.79 2.47 7.35
N THR A 93 21.70 1.98 6.50
CA THR A 93 21.47 1.65 5.08
C THR A 93 20.21 0.81 4.86
N LEU A 94 19.97 -0.18 5.72
CA LEU A 94 18.85 -1.11 5.56
C LEU A 94 17.52 -0.37 5.79
N LEU A 95 17.40 0.46 6.83
CA LEU A 95 16.19 1.27 7.04
C LEU A 95 15.97 2.27 5.90
N TYR A 96 17.03 2.89 5.40
CA TYR A 96 16.94 3.80 4.25
C TYR A 96 16.39 3.10 2.99
N VAL A 97 16.92 1.93 2.65
CA VAL A 97 16.50 1.15 1.47
C VAL A 97 15.05 0.67 1.61
N PHE A 98 14.70 0.06 2.75
CA PHE A 98 13.35 -0.46 2.99
C PHE A 98 12.31 0.67 3.03
N PHE A 99 12.67 1.85 3.55
CA PHE A 99 11.77 3.02 3.57
C PHE A 99 11.46 3.52 2.15
N HIS A 100 12.45 3.57 1.26
CA HIS A 100 12.23 3.96 -0.13
C HIS A 100 11.43 2.91 -0.91
N LEU A 101 11.69 1.62 -0.66
CA LEU A 101 10.89 0.53 -1.21
C LEU A 101 9.44 0.60 -0.74
N ALA A 102 9.21 0.85 0.55
CA ALA A 102 7.86 1.01 1.11
C ALA A 102 7.09 2.13 0.39
N ILE A 103 7.73 3.29 0.17
CA ILE A 103 7.13 4.40 -0.58
C ILE A 103 6.84 3.99 -2.03
N GLY A 104 7.82 3.39 -2.72
CA GLY A 104 7.67 3.00 -4.12
C GLY A 104 6.54 2.01 -4.35
N ILE A 105 6.46 0.97 -3.52
CA ILE A 105 5.43 -0.07 -3.62
C ILE A 105 4.06 0.49 -3.21
N THR A 106 4.01 1.35 -2.19
CA THR A 106 2.76 2.05 -1.82
C THR A 106 2.21 2.86 -2.99
N VAL A 107 3.04 3.68 -3.62
CA VAL A 107 2.63 4.52 -4.75
C VAL A 107 2.18 3.65 -5.92
N ALA A 108 2.93 2.60 -6.25
CA ALA A 108 2.56 1.66 -7.31
C ALA A 108 1.22 0.95 -7.01
N GLY A 109 1.02 0.45 -5.79
CA GLY A 109 -0.21 -0.21 -5.37
C GLY A 109 -1.43 0.71 -5.42
N ILE A 110 -1.32 1.93 -4.88
CA ILE A 110 -2.41 2.92 -4.92
C ILE A 110 -2.69 3.36 -6.36
N ALA A 111 -1.67 3.66 -7.16
CA ALA A 111 -1.84 4.11 -8.54
C ALA A 111 -2.50 3.04 -9.41
N THR A 112 -2.07 1.77 -9.28
CA THR A 112 -2.69 0.66 -10.01
C THR A 112 -4.13 0.41 -9.55
N THR A 113 -4.41 0.48 -8.24
CA THR A 113 -5.77 0.38 -7.69
C THR A 113 -6.67 1.49 -8.24
N ALA A 114 -6.20 2.74 -8.20
CA ALA A 114 -6.93 3.90 -8.69
C ALA A 114 -7.17 3.82 -10.20
N TRP A 115 -6.18 3.39 -10.98
CA TRP A 115 -6.30 3.21 -12.42
C TRP A 115 -7.39 2.20 -12.80
N VAL A 116 -7.38 1.01 -12.20
CA VAL A 116 -8.39 -0.04 -12.47
C VAL A 116 -9.78 0.39 -12.00
N THR A 117 -9.85 1.08 -10.87
CA THR A 117 -11.11 1.63 -10.34
C THR A 117 -11.69 2.69 -11.28
N ALA A 118 -10.85 3.59 -11.78
CA ALA A 118 -11.25 4.65 -12.70
C ALA A 118 -11.65 4.09 -14.07
N SER A 119 -10.94 3.09 -14.60
CA SER A 119 -11.32 2.47 -15.87
C SER A 119 -12.68 1.77 -15.76
N GLU A 120 -12.97 1.09 -14.66
CA GLU A 120 -14.28 0.48 -14.41
C GLU A 120 -15.38 1.54 -14.31
N ALA A 121 -15.15 2.62 -13.55
CA ALA A 121 -16.10 3.72 -13.46
C ALA A 121 -16.39 4.34 -14.84
N MET A 122 -15.37 4.48 -15.68
CA MET A 122 -15.51 4.98 -17.05
C MET A 122 -16.34 4.04 -17.93
N HIS A 123 -16.23 2.72 -17.78
CA HIS A 123 -17.08 1.77 -18.49
C HIS A 123 -18.56 1.91 -18.12
N HIS A 124 -18.87 2.14 -16.84
CA HIS A 124 -20.25 2.39 -16.40
C HIS A 124 -20.81 3.71 -16.93
N VAL A 125 -19.99 4.78 -16.98
CA VAL A 125 -20.42 6.09 -17.48
C VAL A 125 -20.53 6.13 -19.01
N ARG A 126 -19.62 5.47 -19.72
CA ARG A 126 -19.58 5.41 -21.19
C ARG A 126 -20.16 4.09 -21.70
N ASN A 127 -21.43 3.86 -21.40
CA ASN A 127 -22.11 2.61 -21.71
C ASN A 127 -22.76 2.56 -23.10
N VAL A 128 -22.81 3.67 -23.85
CA VAL A 128 -23.38 3.75 -25.20
C VAL A 128 -22.27 3.66 -26.25
N HIS A 129 -22.34 2.65 -27.11
CA HIS A 129 -21.40 2.42 -28.20
C HIS A 129 -22.13 2.53 -29.54
N GLY A 130 -21.75 3.49 -30.37
CA GLY A 130 -22.29 3.64 -31.72
C GLY A 130 -21.42 2.95 -32.77
N GLY A 131 -22.03 2.54 -33.88
CA GLY A 131 -21.29 2.14 -35.09
C GLY A 131 -20.81 0.69 -35.16
N ASP A 132 -20.98 -0.11 -34.12
CA ASP A 132 -20.71 -1.56 -34.15
C ASP A 132 -21.90 -2.37 -33.57
N PRO A 133 -22.72 -3.02 -34.41
CA PRO A 133 -23.82 -3.87 -33.96
C PRO A 133 -23.37 -5.16 -33.25
N GLY A 134 -22.07 -5.50 -33.32
CA GLY A 134 -21.44 -6.67 -32.71
C GLY A 134 -20.79 -6.42 -31.34
N TYR A 135 -20.84 -5.20 -30.80
CA TYR A 135 -20.10 -4.87 -29.57
C TYR A 135 -20.56 -5.71 -28.37
N ALA A 136 -19.62 -6.47 -27.79
CA ALA A 136 -19.90 -7.49 -26.78
C ALA A 136 -19.85 -7.00 -25.31
N CYS A 137 -19.81 -5.68 -25.08
CA CYS A 137 -19.80 -5.07 -23.74
C CYS A 137 -18.82 -5.73 -22.74
N PRO A 138 -17.52 -5.83 -23.07
CA PRO A 138 -16.54 -6.45 -22.19
C PRO A 138 -16.36 -5.62 -20.92
N THR A 139 -16.35 -6.30 -19.77
CA THR A 139 -15.92 -5.73 -18.48
C THR A 139 -14.42 -5.93 -18.29
N ALA A 140 -13.74 -5.03 -17.58
CA ALA A 140 -12.29 -5.08 -17.38
C ALA A 140 -11.86 -6.14 -16.32
N LYS A 141 -12.44 -7.35 -16.36
CA LYS A 141 -12.06 -8.46 -15.45
C LYS A 141 -10.73 -9.04 -15.92
N THR A 142 -9.65 -8.46 -15.41
CA THR A 142 -8.28 -8.70 -15.86
C THR A 142 -7.41 -9.31 -14.78
N GLY A 143 -7.90 -9.46 -13.54
CA GLY A 143 -7.09 -9.82 -12.38
C GLY A 143 -6.24 -8.66 -11.84
N LEU A 144 -6.22 -7.51 -12.53
CA LEU A 144 -5.32 -6.40 -12.22
C LEU A 144 -5.66 -5.73 -10.88
N LEU A 145 -6.94 -5.68 -10.47
CA LEU A 145 -7.32 -5.18 -9.14
C LEU A 145 -6.81 -6.12 -8.04
N GLY A 146 -6.85 -7.44 -8.28
CA GLY A 146 -6.28 -8.43 -7.38
C GLY A 146 -4.77 -8.28 -7.25
N GLY A 147 -4.06 -8.06 -8.36
CA GLY A 147 -2.62 -7.74 -8.35
C GLY A 147 -2.30 -6.46 -7.58
N ALA A 148 -3.08 -5.40 -7.77
CA ALA A 148 -2.95 -4.16 -7.02
C ALA A 148 -3.19 -4.37 -5.50
N ALA A 149 -4.15 -5.22 -5.14
CA ALA A 149 -4.40 -5.59 -3.74
C ALA A 149 -3.17 -6.27 -3.10
N PHE A 150 -2.49 -7.15 -3.82
CA PHE A 150 -1.23 -7.76 -3.36
C PHE A 150 -0.11 -6.75 -3.19
N LEU A 151 0.02 -5.77 -4.10
CA LEU A 151 0.99 -4.68 -3.94
C LEU A 151 0.69 -3.82 -2.69
N ASN A 152 -0.59 -3.55 -2.41
CA ASN A 152 -0.98 -2.82 -1.19
C ASN A 152 -0.68 -3.62 0.09
N LEU A 153 -0.86 -4.94 0.05
CA LEU A 153 -0.47 -5.82 1.16
C LEU A 153 1.05 -5.79 1.37
N ASP A 154 1.81 -5.96 0.30
CA ASP A 154 3.27 -5.93 0.34
C ASP A 154 3.80 -4.59 0.86
N ALA A 155 3.25 -3.47 0.40
CA ALA A 155 3.54 -2.15 0.94
C ALA A 155 3.34 -2.08 2.45
N SER A 156 2.24 -2.64 2.98
CA SER A 156 2.00 -2.65 4.43
C SER A 156 3.02 -3.48 5.20
N LEU A 157 3.51 -4.59 4.62
CA LEU A 157 4.59 -5.39 5.21
C LEU A 157 5.90 -4.61 5.22
N PHE A 158 6.25 -3.91 4.14
CA PHE A 158 7.41 -3.03 4.10
C PHE A 158 7.35 -1.92 5.15
N TRP A 159 6.17 -1.33 5.40
CA TRP A 159 6.00 -0.37 6.50
C TRP A 159 6.20 -0.99 7.89
N LEU A 160 5.73 -2.23 8.11
CA LEU A 160 5.97 -2.96 9.36
C LEU A 160 7.45 -3.31 9.56
N LEU A 161 8.15 -3.69 8.49
CA LEU A 161 9.60 -3.90 8.51
C LEU A 161 10.34 -2.60 8.88
N CYS A 162 9.96 -1.47 8.27
CA CYS A 162 10.53 -0.17 8.63
C CYS A 162 10.30 0.16 10.11
N LEU A 163 9.13 -0.18 10.66
CA LEU A 163 8.84 0.04 12.08
C LEU A 163 9.74 -0.82 12.98
N MET A 164 9.94 -2.09 12.64
CA MET A 164 10.84 -3.00 13.36
C MET A 164 12.29 -2.48 13.32
N LEU A 165 12.78 -2.12 12.13
CA LEU A 165 14.14 -1.59 11.95
C LEU A 165 14.35 -0.26 12.68
N ALA A 166 13.35 0.62 12.66
CA ALA A 166 13.37 1.83 13.46
C ALA A 166 13.34 1.53 14.97
N GLY A 167 12.90 0.35 15.41
CA GLY A 167 13.09 -0.13 16.78
C GLY A 167 14.57 -0.37 17.07
N ASN A 168 15.20 -1.23 16.25
CA ASN A 168 16.60 -1.61 16.39
C ASN A 168 17.55 -0.40 16.38
N VAL A 169 17.39 0.51 15.42
CA VAL A 169 18.24 1.72 15.31
C VAL A 169 18.10 2.63 16.53
N ARG A 170 16.91 2.68 17.14
CA ARG A 170 16.71 3.49 18.35
C ARG A 170 17.37 2.85 19.55
N GLU A 171 17.28 1.53 19.69
CA GLU A 171 17.95 0.81 20.77
C GLU A 171 19.46 1.02 20.70
N GLU A 172 20.05 0.85 19.52
CA GLU A 172 21.48 1.09 19.27
C GLU A 172 21.89 2.54 19.57
N TYR A 173 21.14 3.53 19.06
CA TYR A 173 21.42 4.95 19.30
C TYR A 173 21.34 5.35 20.77
N PHE A 174 20.44 4.75 21.56
CA PHE A 174 20.32 5.05 22.99
C PHE A 174 21.28 4.24 23.86
N ASP A 175 21.73 3.07 23.43
CA ASP A 175 22.76 2.28 24.12
C ASP A 175 24.13 2.96 23.98
N ASP A 176 24.47 3.40 22.76
CA ASP A 176 25.69 4.18 22.47
C ASP A 176 25.74 5.52 23.24
N GLY A 177 24.58 6.10 23.56
CA GLY A 177 24.47 7.36 24.31
C GLY A 177 24.56 7.22 25.84
N VAL A 178 24.42 6.00 26.38
CA VAL A 178 24.47 5.71 27.83
C VAL A 178 25.76 4.96 28.21
N GLY A 179 26.37 4.23 27.27
CA GLY A 179 27.65 3.55 27.42
C GLY A 179 28.84 4.37 26.91
N GLY A 180 29.09 5.52 27.52
CA GLY A 180 30.35 6.26 27.33
C GLY A 180 31.55 5.58 27.98
N GLU A 181 31.86 4.34 27.57
CA GLU A 181 33.20 3.77 27.64
C GLU A 181 33.51 3.20 26.27
N VAL A 182 34.11 4.06 25.44
CA VAL A 182 34.80 3.70 24.21
C VAL A 182 35.91 2.72 24.59
N GLY A 183 35.64 1.43 24.43
CA GLY A 183 36.66 0.42 24.26
C GLY A 183 37.33 0.65 22.92
N ASP A 184 38.38 1.47 22.93
CA ASP A 184 39.36 1.60 21.86
C ASP A 184 39.85 0.21 21.44
N GLY A 185 39.67 -0.12 20.15
CA GLY A 185 39.98 -1.44 19.65
C GLY A 185 39.40 -1.70 18.28
N VAL A 186 39.93 -1.01 17.27
CA VAL A 186 40.44 -1.56 15.99
C VAL A 186 40.46 -0.41 14.98
N ALA A 187 41.52 0.39 15.07
CA ALA A 187 42.07 1.09 13.93
C ALA A 187 43.21 0.24 13.34
N GLY A 188 43.17 0.03 12.03
CA GLY A 188 44.36 -0.26 11.22
C GLY A 188 44.57 -1.72 10.82
N LEU A 189 44.39 -1.99 9.52
CA LEU A 189 45.44 -2.42 8.57
C LEU A 189 44.72 -2.63 7.22
N GLU A 190 44.67 -1.60 6.37
CA GLU A 190 45.65 -1.26 5.30
C GLU A 190 45.64 -2.21 4.10
N GLU A 191 45.55 -1.58 2.93
CA GLU A 191 45.80 -2.11 1.58
C GLU A 191 47.08 -2.97 1.50
N LYS A 192 46.97 -4.17 0.90
CA LYS A 192 47.65 -4.52 -0.36
C LYS A 192 47.13 -5.83 -0.94
#